data_AF-A0A353P923-F1
#
_entry.id   AF-A0A353P923-F1
#
_cell.length_a   1.000
_cell.length_b   1.000
_cell.length_c   1.000
_cell.angle_alpha   90.00
_cell.angle_beta   90.00
_cell.angle_gamma   90.00
#
_symmetry.space_group_name_H-M   'P 1'
#
loop_
_entity.id
_entity.type
_entity.pdbx_description
1 polymer ?
#
loop_
_entity_poly.entity_id
_entity_poly.type
_entity_poly.pdbx_seq_one_letter_code
_entity_poly.pdbx_strand_id
1 'polypeptide(L)'
;MLGGVSIWQLLILLVIVVLIFGTRRLGSMGGDLGAAIRNFRSAMSDEESAKSTAKSTGTLPGSSSPSDQTADRVRDETHSG
;
A
#
# COMPACT_ATOMS: atom_id res chain seq x y z
N MET A 1 -8.63 1.06 -33.26
CA MET A 1 -7.28 1.50 -33.69
C MET A 1 -6.39 1.96 -32.52
N LEU A 2 -6.59 1.48 -31.28
CA LEU A 2 -5.79 1.88 -30.11
C LEU A 2 -4.92 0.73 -29.56
N GLY A 3 -4.35 -0.10 -30.43
CA GLY A 3 -3.56 -1.28 -30.06
C GLY A 3 -2.11 -1.24 -30.53
N GLY A 4 -1.51 -0.05 -30.63
CA GLY A 4 -0.29 0.16 -31.44
C GLY A 4 0.96 0.60 -30.68
N VAL A 5 0.90 0.82 -29.37
CA VAL A 5 2.11 1.13 -28.60
C VAL A 5 2.74 -0.19 -28.19
N SER A 6 3.60 -0.73 -29.03
CA SER A 6 4.29 -1.99 -28.77
C SER A 6 5.29 -1.78 -27.64
N ILE A 7 5.29 -2.70 -26.67
CA ILE A 7 6.23 -2.71 -25.53
C ILE A 7 7.69 -2.56 -25.98
N TRP A 8 8.01 -3.07 -27.17
CA TRP A 8 9.33 -2.95 -27.78
C TRP A 8 9.74 -1.51 -28.12
N GLN A 9 8.82 -0.64 -28.54
CA GLN A 9 9.14 0.77 -28.78
C GLN A 9 9.35 1.53 -27.47
N LEU A 10 8.59 1.20 -26.42
CA LEU A 10 8.78 1.77 -25.09
C LEU A 10 10.15 1.41 -24.51
N LEU A 11 10.61 0.17 -24.69
CA LEU A 11 11.95 -0.25 -24.24
C LEU A 11 13.06 0.53 -24.96
N ILE A 12 12.97 0.69 -26.28
CA ILE A 12 13.96 1.47 -27.04
C ILE A 12 13.98 2.93 -26.57
N LEU A 13 12.80 3.54 -26.35
CA LEU A 13 12.71 4.93 -25.90
C LEU A 13 13.24 5.08 -24.47
N LEU A 14 12.93 4.14 -23.59
CA LEU A 14 13.43 4.11 -22.22
C LEU A 14 14.95 4.12 -22.17
N VAL A 15 15.61 3.31 -23.01
CA VAL A 15 17.07 3.27 -23.10
C VAL A 15 17.63 4.64 -23.49
N ILE A 16 17.05 5.30 -24.49
CA ILE A 16 17.50 6.64 -24.93
C ILE A 16 17.34 7.66 -23.80
N VAL A 17 16.21 7.66 -23.10
CA VAL A 17 15.96 8.56 -21.96
C VAL A 17 16.98 8.32 -20.84
N VAL A 18 17.25 7.05 -20.51
CA VAL A 18 18.25 6.68 -19.49
C VAL A 18 19.65 7.14 -19.89
N LEU A 19 20.01 7.09 -21.18
CA LEU A 19 21.31 7.56 -21.66
C LEU A 19 21.44 9.09 -21.60
N ILE A 20 20.36 9.83 -21.91
CA ILE A 20 20.35 11.31 -21.86
C ILE A 20 20.39 11.82 -20.41
N PHE A 21 19.55 11.26 -19.55
CA PHE A 21 19.41 11.73 -18.17
C PHE A 21 20.40 11.06 -17.20
N GLY A 22 20.96 9.92 -17.59
CA GLY A 22 21.79 9.07 -16.74
C GLY A 22 20.99 8.31 -15.67
N THR A 23 21.49 7.14 -15.27
CA THR A 23 20.87 6.31 -14.23
C THR A 23 20.81 6.99 -12.85
N ARG A 24 21.71 7.94 -12.58
CA ARG A 24 21.81 8.61 -11.28
C ARG A 24 20.66 9.58 -11.02
N ARG A 25 20.20 10.30 -12.05
CA ARG A 25 19.02 11.19 -11.96
C ARG A 25 17.73 10.36 -11.91
N LEU A 26 17.62 9.37 -12.79
CA LEU A 26 16.48 8.46 -12.84
C LEU A 26 16.33 7.63 -11.57
N GLY A 27 17.41 7.23 -10.90
CA GLY A 27 17.33 6.51 -9.63
C GLY A 27 16.78 7.39 -8.51
N SER A 28 17.29 8.63 -8.38
CA SER A 28 16.84 9.55 -7.33
C SER A 28 15.38 9.97 -7.48
N MET A 29 14.92 10.28 -8.70
CA MET A 29 13.52 10.69 -8.93
C MET A 29 12.59 9.50 -9.17
N GLY A 30 13.11 8.43 -9.78
CA GLY A 30 12.34 7.22 -10.08
C GLY A 30 12.05 6.37 -8.85
N GLY A 31 12.86 6.45 -7.79
CA GLY A 31 12.56 5.81 -6.51
C GLY A 31 11.25 6.33 -5.90
N ASP A 32 11.11 7.66 -5.81
CA ASP A 32 9.94 8.31 -5.23
C ASP A 32 8.69 8.15 -6.12
N LEU A 33 8.85 8.35 -7.43
CA LEU A 33 7.77 8.12 -8.41
C LEU A 33 7.35 6.65 -8.46
N GLY A 34 8.32 5.73 -8.35
CA GLY A 34 8.07 4.30 -8.32
C GLY A 34 7.30 3.86 -7.07
N ALA A 35 7.63 4.44 -5.90
CA ALA A 35 6.91 4.18 -4.67
C ALA A 35 5.44 4.66 -4.75
N ALA A 36 5.21 5.87 -5.29
CA ALA A 36 3.87 6.41 -5.48
C ALA A 36 3.03 5.58 -6.46
N ILE A 37 3.60 5.21 -7.62
CA ILE A 37 2.94 4.37 -8.62
C ILE A 37 2.66 2.97 -8.08
N ARG A 38 3.56 2.39 -7.28
CA ARG A 38 3.37 1.08 -6.65
C ARG A 38 2.20 1.10 -5.68
N ASN A 39 2.11 2.12 -4.83
CA ASN A 39 0.99 2.29 -3.90
C ASN A 39 -0.36 2.46 -4.64
N PHE A 40 -0.35 3.23 -5.74
CA PHE A 40 -1.53 3.41 -6.60
C PHE A 40 -1.97 2.11 -7.28
N ARG A 41 -1.03 1.34 -7.84
CA ARG A 41 -1.32 0.02 -8.46
C ARG A 41 -1.88 -0.97 -7.44
N SER A 42 -1.33 -0.98 -6.22
CA SER A 42 -1.81 -1.80 -5.11
C SER A 42 -3.24 -1.43 -4.70
N ALA A 43 -3.51 -0.14 -4.47
CA ALA A 43 -4.85 0.32 -4.10
C ALA A 43 -5.91 -0.01 -5.18
N MET A 44 -5.56 0.15 -6.46
CA MET A 44 -6.44 -0.22 -7.57
C MET A 44 -6.67 -1.73 -7.68
N SER A 45 -5.64 -2.53 -7.41
CA SER A 45 -5.75 -4.01 -7.47
C SER A 45 -6.53 -4.57 -6.27
N ASP A 46 -6.46 -3.94 -5.11
CA ASP A 46 -7.27 -4.27 -3.93
C ASP A 46 -8.75 -3.91 -4.15
N GLU A 47 -9.06 -2.80 -4.81
CA GLU A 47 -10.43 -2.43 -5.17
C GLU A 47 -11.04 -3.42 -6.19
N GLU A 48 -10.24 -3.87 -7.17
CA GLU A 48 -10.68 -4.87 -8.17
C GLU A 48 -10.80 -6.28 -7.59
N SER A 49 -9.95 -6.64 -6.61
CA SER A 49 -10.11 -7.87 -5.82
C SER A 49 -11.32 -7.80 -4.88
N ALA A 50 -11.59 -6.66 -4.24
CA ALA A 50 -12.77 -6.45 -3.40
C ALA A 50 -14.07 -6.55 -4.21
N LYS A 51 -14.07 -6.11 -5.47
CA LYS A 51 -15.19 -6.29 -6.41
C LYS A 51 -15.43 -7.75 -6.80
N SER A 52 -14.39 -8.59 -6.74
CA SER A 52 -14.48 -10.04 -7.00
C SER A 52 -14.83 -10.86 -5.75
N THR A 53 -14.55 -10.35 -4.54
CA THR A 53 -14.92 -10.99 -3.26
C THR A 53 -16.29 -10.54 -2.74
N ALA A 54 -16.86 -9.45 -3.23
CA ALA A 54 -18.21 -8.96 -2.87
C ALA A 54 -19.40 -9.84 -3.37
N LYS A 55 -19.18 -11.11 -3.74
CA LYS A 55 -20.22 -12.13 -3.88
C LYS A 55 -20.09 -13.26 -2.84
N SER A 56 -19.55 -12.95 -1.66
CA SER A 56 -19.81 -13.71 -0.45
C SER A 56 -19.53 -12.83 0.76
N THR A 57 -20.46 -12.84 1.73
CA THR A 57 -20.33 -12.21 3.05
C THR A 57 -20.80 -10.75 3.12
N GLY A 58 -22.12 -10.57 3.03
CA GLY A 58 -22.77 -9.44 3.69
C GLY A 58 -22.96 -9.76 5.17
N THR A 59 -22.12 -9.17 6.03
CA THR A 59 -22.45 -8.91 7.45
C THR A 59 -21.63 -7.73 7.98
N LEU A 60 -22.22 -6.55 8.00
CA LEU A 60 -22.02 -5.52 9.04
C LEU A 60 -23.43 -5.02 9.38
N PRO A 61 -23.80 -4.80 10.66
CA PRO A 61 -23.17 -3.76 11.46
C PRO A 61 -23.04 -4.09 12.97
N GLY A 62 -22.12 -3.42 13.66
CA GLY A 62 -22.06 -3.52 15.12
C GLY A 62 -20.94 -2.69 15.74
N SER A 63 -21.17 -1.39 15.88
CA SER A 63 -20.44 -0.56 16.84
C SER A 63 -20.73 -1.06 18.26
N SER A 64 -19.71 -1.46 19.01
CA SER A 64 -19.80 -1.60 20.47
C SER A 64 -18.43 -1.33 21.12
N SER A 65 -18.19 -0.06 21.45
CA SER A 65 -17.71 0.29 22.80
C SER A 65 -18.98 0.40 23.67
N PRO A 66 -19.01 0.03 24.98
CA PRO A 66 -18.02 0.44 25.99
C PRO A 66 -17.78 -0.56 27.16
N SER A 67 -16.89 -0.17 28.08
CA SER A 67 -16.86 -0.52 29.53
C SER A 67 -16.05 -1.73 30.02
N ASP A 68 -15.55 -1.58 31.26
CA ASP A 68 -14.90 -2.55 32.16
C ASP A 68 -13.38 -2.78 32.06
N GLN A 69 -12.62 -1.80 32.54
CA GLN A 69 -11.38 -2.05 33.30
C GLN A 69 -11.40 -1.22 34.59
N THR A 70 -12.24 -1.64 35.54
CA THR A 70 -12.14 -1.28 36.95
C THR A 70 -11.52 -2.44 37.72
N ALA A 71 -10.45 -2.11 38.44
CA ALA A 71 -10.00 -2.75 39.68
C ALA A 71 -9.65 -4.26 39.65
N ASP A 72 -8.38 -4.58 39.42
CA ASP A 72 -7.75 -5.69 40.14
C ASP A 72 -6.23 -5.47 40.27
N ARG A 73 -5.72 -5.68 41.50
CA ARG A 73 -4.31 -5.83 41.92
C ARG A 73 -3.51 -4.57 42.30
N VAL A 74 -4.04 -3.88 43.31
CA VAL A 74 -3.22 -3.42 44.44
C VAL A 74 -2.80 -4.64 45.26
N ARG A 75 -1.54 -5.06 45.20
CA ARG A 75 -0.83 -5.86 46.23
C ARG A 75 0.66 -5.94 45.91
N ASP A 76 1.45 -5.82 46.97
CA ASP A 76 2.92 -5.98 47.07
C ASP A 76 3.82 -4.79 46.74
N GLU A 77 3.74 -3.76 47.58
CA GLU A 77 4.86 -2.84 47.87
C GLU A 77 4.82 -2.47 49.37
N THR A 78 5.07 -3.39 50.31
CA THR A 78 5.41 -3.05 51.71
C THR A 78 5.86 -4.27 52.54
N HIS A 79 7.13 -4.67 52.44
CA HIS A 79 7.89 -5.14 53.63
C HIS A 79 9.41 -5.08 53.36
N SER A 80 10.01 -3.91 53.56
CA SER A 80 11.43 -3.76 53.90
C SER A 80 11.64 -2.35 54.44
N GLY A 81 11.93 -2.25 55.74
CA GLY A 81 12.18 -1.01 56.47
C GLY A 81 11.56 -1.04 57.85
#